data_AF-A0A2N7BBX2-F1
#
_entry.id   AF-A0A2N7BBX2-F1
#
_cell.length_a   1.000
_cell.length_b   1.000
_cell.length_c   1.000
_cell.angle_alpha   90.00
_cell.angle_beta   90.00
_cell.angle_gamma   90.00
#
_symmetry.space_group_name_H-M   'P 1'
#
loop_
_entity.id
_entity.type
_entity.pdbx_description
1 polymer ?
#
loop_
_entity_poly.entity_id
_entity_poly.type
_entity_poly.pdbx_seq_one_letter_code
_entity_poly.pdbx_strand_id
1 'polypeptide(L)'
;MLPKFLLSMPNETDVDYVLHTDNPSFLIRVDRNDEDQPVLSKRSIIRWYDAEPAQSGILEAVFEEMMEFLLEEYDFISDEEEWND
;
A
#
# COMPACT_ATOMS: atom_id res chain seq x y z
N MET A 1 -11.52 -6.74 14.80
CA MET A 1 -11.47 -6.69 13.32
C MET A 1 -10.06 -6.25 12.95
N LEU A 2 -9.51 -6.81 11.87
CA LEU A 2 -8.19 -6.36 11.37
C LEU A 2 -8.36 -4.97 10.71
N PRO A 3 -7.33 -4.12 10.74
CA PRO A 3 -7.29 -2.90 9.93
C PRO A 3 -7.42 -3.22 8.44
N LYS A 4 -8.07 -2.32 7.68
CA LYS A 4 -8.27 -2.47 6.23
C LYS A 4 -6.95 -2.58 5.46
N PHE A 5 -5.97 -1.77 5.86
CA PHE A 5 -4.62 -1.77 5.31
C PHE A 5 -3.61 -2.07 6.42
N LEU A 6 -2.64 -2.93 6.11
CA LEU A 6 -1.49 -3.19 6.96
C LEU A 6 -0.23 -2.92 6.14
N LEU A 7 0.52 -1.89 6.54
CA LEU A 7 1.78 -1.48 5.93
C LEU A 7 2.96 -2.18 6.59
N SER A 8 3.89 -2.67 5.77
CA SER A 8 5.18 -3.21 6.19
C SER A 8 6.29 -2.50 5.42
N MET A 9 7.16 -1.79 6.14
CA MET A 9 8.33 -1.08 5.62
C MET A 9 9.60 -1.72 6.22
N PRO A 10 10.24 -2.66 5.52
CA PRO A 10 11.44 -3.30 6.04
C PRO A 10 12.65 -2.37 5.91
N ASN A 11 13.33 -2.09 7.02
CA ASN A 11 14.49 -1.18 7.07
C ASN A 11 15.66 -1.55 6.13
N GLU A 12 15.71 -2.79 5.64
CA GLU A 12 16.82 -3.32 4.83
C GLU A 12 16.50 -3.39 3.32
N THR A 13 15.29 -2.97 2.91
CA THR A 13 14.85 -3.06 1.51
C THR A 13 14.14 -1.80 1.06
N ASP A 14 14.40 -1.36 -0.18
CA ASP A 14 13.70 -0.24 -0.83
C ASP A 14 12.29 -0.62 -1.31
N VAL A 15 11.64 -1.57 -0.62
CA VAL A 15 10.40 -2.20 -1.07
C VAL A 15 9.44 -2.33 0.09
N ASP A 16 8.35 -1.59 0.00
CA ASP A 16 7.26 -1.67 0.97
C ASP A 16 6.16 -2.61 0.47
N TYR A 17 5.38 -3.11 1.42
CA TYR A 17 4.29 -4.02 1.16
C TYR A 17 3.03 -3.56 1.89
N VAL A 18 1.89 -3.69 1.22
CA VAL A 18 0.58 -3.47 1.83
C VAL A 18 -0.26 -4.75 1.71
N LEU A 19 -0.89 -5.13 2.81
CA LEU A 19 -1.94 -6.13 2.83
C LEU A 19 -3.30 -5.43 2.91
N HIS A 20 -4.13 -5.58 1.88
CA HIS A 20 -5.55 -5.26 1.94
C HIS A 20 -6.30 -6.45 2.54
N THR A 21 -6.95 -6.25 3.68
CA THR A 21 -7.56 -7.32 4.47
C THR A 21 -9.05 -7.55 4.17
N ASP A 22 -9.72 -6.57 3.58
CA ASP A 22 -11.11 -6.67 3.12
C ASP A 22 -11.21 -7.33 1.74
N ASN A 23 -12.42 -7.73 1.33
CA ASN A 23 -12.64 -8.31 0.01
C ASN A 23 -12.60 -7.21 -1.08
N PRO A 24 -11.69 -7.29 -2.07
CA PRO A 24 -10.80 -8.42 -2.34
C PRO A 24 -9.49 -8.38 -1.54
N SER A 25 -9.13 -9.47 -0.85
CA SER A 25 -7.90 -9.48 -0.05
C SER A 25 -6.68 -9.85 -0.89
N PHE A 26 -5.62 -9.04 -0.78
CA PHE A 26 -4.37 -9.24 -1.52
C PHE A 26 -3.16 -8.59 -0.84
N LEU A 27 -1.98 -9.13 -1.15
CA LEU A 27 -0.68 -8.54 -0.86
C LEU A 27 -0.16 -7.84 -2.12
N ILE A 28 0.17 -6.56 -1.98
CA ILE A 28 0.74 -5.73 -3.03
C ILE A 28 2.11 -5.20 -2.61
N ARG A 29 3.04 -5.18 -3.57
CA ARG A 29 4.29 -4.43 -3.48
C ARG A 29 4.01 -2.97 -3.81
N VAL A 30 4.49 -2.05 -2.99
CA VAL A 30 4.48 -0.62 -3.29
C VAL A 30 5.76 -0.30 -4.05
N ASP A 31 5.62 0.14 -5.29
CA ASP A 31 6.74 0.70 -6.06
C ASP A 31 6.82 2.19 -5.76
N ARG A 32 7.99 2.81 -5.94
CA ARG A 32 8.17 4.27 -5.77
C ARG A 32 8.60 4.91 -7.09
N ASN A 33 8.14 6.13 -7.35
CA ASN A 33 8.55 6.89 -8.54
C ASN A 33 9.87 7.67 -8.28
N ASP A 34 10.32 8.45 -9.27
CA ASP A 34 11.54 9.26 -9.16
C ASP A 34 11.45 10.38 -8.09
N GLU A 35 10.24 10.68 -7.60
CA GLU A 35 9.94 11.64 -6.52
C GLU A 35 9.72 10.93 -5.17
N ASP A 36 10.09 9.65 -5.06
CA ASP A 36 9.89 8.78 -3.89
C ASP A 36 8.42 8.58 -3.45
N GLN A 37 7.47 8.91 -4.34
CA GLN A 37 6.04 8.74 -4.06
C GLN A 37 5.57 7.31 -4.37
N PRO A 38 4.60 6.77 -3.61
CA PRO A 38 4.05 5.45 -3.84
C PRO A 38 3.33 5.37 -5.19
N VAL A 39 3.53 4.26 -5.91
CA VAL A 39 2.88 3.94 -7.18
C VAL A 39 2.24 2.56 -7.05
N LEU A 40 0.92 2.52 -7.17
CA LEU A 40 0.14 1.29 -7.10
C LEU A 40 -0.25 0.82 -8.50
N SER A 41 0.02 -0.44 -8.79
CA SER A 41 -0.37 -1.06 -10.04
C SER A 41 -0.86 -2.48 -9.83
N LYS A 42 -1.78 -2.94 -10.68
CA LYS A 42 -2.26 -4.32 -10.66
C LYS A 42 -1.13 -5.33 -10.87
N ARG A 43 -0.07 -4.94 -11.58
CA ARG A 43 1.12 -5.79 -11.82
C ARG A 43 1.97 -5.97 -10.56
N SER A 44 1.86 -5.05 -9.62
CA SER A 44 2.58 -5.08 -8.34
C SER A 44 1.85 -5.93 -7.29
N ILE A 45 0.64 -6.45 -7.59
CA ILE A 45 -0.03 -7.44 -6.74
C ILE A 45 0.75 -8.76 -6.81
N ILE A 46 1.30 -9.15 -5.67
CA ILE A 46 2.11 -10.36 -5.53
C ILE A 46 1.21 -11.58 -5.33
N ARG A 47 0.14 -11.40 -4.55
CA ARG A 47 -0.71 -12.52 -4.14
C ARG A 47 -2.12 -12.06 -3.85
N TRP A 48 -3.08 -12.75 -4.45
CA TRP A 48 -4.47 -12.73 -4.02
C TRP A 48 -4.69 -13.78 -2.92
N TYR A 49 -5.41 -13.40 -1.87
CA TYR A 49 -5.91 -14.34 -0.86
C TYR A 49 -7.37 -14.74 -1.15
N ASP A 50 -8.10 -13.85 -1.83
CA ASP A 50 -9.42 -14.11 -2.40
C ASP A 50 -9.37 -14.25 -3.93
N ALA A 51 -10.55 -14.33 -4.57
CA ALA A 51 -10.64 -14.19 -6.01
C ALA A 51 -10.40 -12.74 -6.44
N GLU A 52 -9.72 -12.57 -7.58
CA GLU A 52 -9.62 -11.27 -8.24
C GLU A 52 -11.04 -10.73 -8.54
N PRO A 53 -11.33 -9.45 -8.25
CA PRO A 53 -12.65 -8.88 -8.46
C PRO A 53 -13.02 -8.90 -9.96
N ALA A 54 -14.17 -9.51 -10.27
CA ALA A 54 -14.67 -9.60 -11.64
C ALA A 54 -15.30 -8.29 -12.15
N GLN A 55 -15.68 -7.39 -11.24
CA GLN A 55 -16.28 -6.10 -11.57
C GLN A 55 -15.16 -5.06 -11.76
N SER A 56 -15.18 -4.39 -12.91
CA SER A 56 -14.32 -3.23 -13.17
C SER A 56 -14.64 -2.10 -12.18
N GLY A 57 -13.63 -1.45 -11.61
CA GLY A 57 -13.77 -0.30 -10.71
C GLY A 57 -13.54 -0.61 -9.23
N ILE A 58 -13.71 -1.87 -8.79
CA ILE A 58 -13.51 -2.23 -7.37
C ILE A 58 -12.03 -2.08 -7.01
N LEU A 59 -11.14 -2.61 -7.84
CA LEU A 59 -9.70 -2.57 -7.55
C LEU A 59 -9.18 -1.14 -7.62
N GLU A 60 -9.69 -0.33 -8.55
CA GLU A 60 -9.36 1.07 -8.70
C GLU A 60 -9.75 1.88 -7.45
N ALA A 61 -10.97 1.69 -6.92
CA ALA A 61 -11.40 2.33 -5.68
C ALA A 61 -10.52 1.91 -4.48
N VAL A 62 -10.17 0.62 -4.38
CA VAL A 62 -9.25 0.14 -3.33
C VAL A 62 -7.87 0.77 -3.47
N PHE A 63 -7.37 0.96 -4.69
CA PHE A 63 -6.07 1.61 -4.92
C PHE A 63 -6.11 3.10 -4.61
N GLU A 64 -7.20 3.81 -4.90
CA GLU A 64 -7.38 5.21 -4.52
C GLU A 64 -7.31 5.36 -2.99
N GLU A 65 -8.10 4.57 -2.25
CA GLU A 65 -8.09 4.60 -0.78
C GLU A 65 -6.73 4.17 -0.19
N MET A 66 -6.08 3.18 -0.80
CA MET A 66 -4.76 2.74 -0.36
C MET A 66 -3.69 3.80 -0.63
N MET A 67 -3.83 4.59 -1.70
CA MET A 67 -2.92 5.68 -2.01
C MET A 67 -3.03 6.80 -0.97
N GLU A 68 -4.25 7.18 -0.60
CA GLU A 68 -4.50 8.16 0.47
C GLU A 68 -3.86 7.70 1.78
N PHE A 69 -4.08 6.44 2.16
CA PHE A 69 -3.45 5.83 3.34
C PHE A 69 -1.92 5.87 3.28
N LEU A 70 -1.30 5.49 2.16
CA LEU A 70 0.16 5.47 2.03
C LEU A 70 0.78 6.88 2.11
N LEU A 71 0.14 7.87 1.50
CA LEU A 71 0.60 9.25 1.56
C LEU A 71 0.54 9.79 2.99
N GLU A 72 -0.53 9.51 3.74
CA GLU A 72 -0.66 9.90 5.15
C GLU A 72 0.41 9.23 6.03
N GLU A 73 0.62 7.92 5.87
CA GLU A 73 1.62 7.19 6.66
C GLU A 73 3.05 7.66 6.35
N TYR A 74 3.39 7.88 5.08
CA TYR A 74 4.73 8.37 4.71
C TYR A 74 5.00 9.78 5.24
N ASP A 75 4.03 10.69 5.17
CA ASP A 75 4.14 12.05 5.70
C ASP A 75 4.34 12.02 7.23
N PHE A 76 3.56 11.18 7.92
CA PHE A 76 3.69 10.98 9.37
C PHE A 76 5.06 10.43 9.77
N ILE A 77 5.59 9.45 9.03
CA ILE A 77 6.90 8.84 9.32
C ILE A 77 8.03 9.82 9.04
N SER A 78 7.97 10.58 7.95
CA SER A 78 8.96 11.62 7.67
C SER A 78 8.97 12.69 8.76
N ASP A 79 7.81 13.08 9.28
CA ASP A 79 7.71 14.02 10.39
C ASP A 79 8.35 13.45 11.67
N GLU A 80 8.12 12.18 12.02
CA GLU A 80 8.73 11.56 13.22
C GLU A 80 10.25 11.44 13.16
N GLU A 81 10.82 11.26 11.97
CA GLU A 81 12.28 11.23 11.79
C GLU A 81 12.92 12.62 12.01
N GLU A 82 12.21 13.72 11.74
CA GLU A 82 12.73 15.09 11.94
C GLU A 82 12.82 15.52 13.41
N TRP A 83 12.13 14.86 14.35
CA TRP A 83 12.18 15.21 15.79
C TRP A 83 13.35 14.58 16.56
N ASN A 84 14.18 13.76 15.92
CA ASN A 84 15.28 13.02 16.55
C ASN A 84 16.67 13.68 16.40
N ASP A 85 16.76 14.91 15.90
CA ASP A 85 18.00 15.72 15.84
C ASP A 85 18.11 16.80 16.94
#